data_AF-A0A1Y2W046-F1
#
_entry.id   AF-A0A1Y2W046-F1
#
_cell.length_a   1.000
_cell.length_b   1.000
_cell.length_c   1.000
_cell.angle_alpha   90.00
_cell.angle_beta   90.00
_cell.angle_gamma   90.00
#
_symmetry.space_group_name_H-M   'P 1'
#
loop_
_entity.id
_entity.type
_entity.pdbx_description
1 polymer ?
#
loop_
_entity_poly.entity_id
_entity_poly.type
_entity_poly.pdbx_seq_one_letter_code
_entity_poly.pdbx_strand_id
1 'polypeptide(L)'
;MLEKDHIIKQRDSLLESHGLESKRLAEMLDKERQAHRNTKNQFETFQRTHQHVSRTVTSQDSRILELETSRATDKKRIAQLEASFKEQLSERNNLLLVLWTRLSSLCGSDWAHNNSLINGRALPSLESISTMLPGFAKNLIGAVKTIESIVGNFQTRVKSIERELWKEYQSLESTLDAKSKKLERLETIVRTGIAAGNYDAQTKLSQLETAYRALKIENATLQRANDARTRGAGWSGSKKASSNGSHEDLIDGGSPAPSVPTGPHRRDSKLPRSKTHLEPSSASSSKSRVESMTRSASTMGAAEMERLGTSHGDNASSKNGNDNPWMFRLRELEYKLKQEREARHMDRAAARQRIQDSERQNTELAAELVRAQRRGNGE
;
A
#
# COMPACT_ATOMS: atom_id res chain seq x y z
N MET A 1 -107.74 -94.83 -9.06
CA MET A 1 -107.40 -93.79 -10.05
C MET A 1 -107.03 -92.51 -9.32
N LEU A 2 -108.01 -91.74 -8.84
CA LEU A 2 -107.83 -90.42 -8.19
C LEU A 2 -106.66 -90.27 -7.21
N GLU A 3 -106.45 -91.22 -6.30
CA GLU A 3 -105.35 -91.16 -5.32
C GLU A 3 -103.95 -91.28 -5.96
N LYS A 4 -103.81 -92.10 -7.00
CA LYS A 4 -102.56 -92.18 -7.78
C LYS A 4 -102.30 -90.87 -8.52
N ASP A 5 -103.33 -90.24 -9.06
CA ASP A 5 -103.24 -88.95 -9.75
C ASP A 5 -102.85 -87.83 -8.77
N HIS A 6 -103.27 -87.90 -7.51
CA HIS A 6 -102.86 -86.98 -6.45
C HIS A 6 -101.38 -87.16 -6.08
N ILE A 7 -100.93 -88.41 -5.88
CA ILE A 7 -99.52 -88.72 -5.58
C ILE A 7 -98.60 -88.31 -6.74
N ILE A 8 -99.02 -88.52 -7.99
CA ILE A 8 -98.27 -88.07 -9.17
C ILE A 8 -98.15 -86.54 -9.17
N LYS A 9 -99.24 -85.80 -8.96
CA LYS A 9 -99.20 -84.31 -8.87
C LYS A 9 -98.32 -83.79 -7.74
N GLN A 10 -98.34 -84.45 -6.57
CA GLN A 10 -97.43 -84.10 -5.47
C GLN A 10 -95.97 -84.33 -5.85
N ARG A 11 -95.66 -85.46 -6.49
CA ARG A 11 -94.33 -85.79 -7.00
C ARG A 11 -93.87 -84.79 -8.07
N ASP A 12 -94.75 -84.44 -9.01
CA ASP A 12 -94.44 -83.50 -10.08
C ASP A 12 -94.18 -82.09 -9.52
N SER A 13 -94.97 -81.65 -8.53
CA SER A 13 -94.74 -80.39 -7.81
C SER A 13 -93.40 -80.37 -7.05
N LEU A 14 -93.00 -81.49 -6.42
CA LEU A 14 -91.71 -81.63 -5.77
C LEU A 14 -90.53 -81.69 -6.76
N LEU A 15 -90.73 -82.32 -7.93
CA LEU A 15 -89.75 -82.33 -9.01
C LEU A 15 -89.58 -80.93 -9.63
N GLU A 16 -90.68 -80.18 -9.78
CA GLU A 16 -90.65 -78.78 -10.22
C GLU A 16 -89.94 -77.89 -9.18
N SER A 17 -90.27 -78.00 -7.89
CA SER A 17 -89.61 -77.21 -6.85
C SER A 17 -88.11 -77.52 -6.76
N HIS A 18 -87.71 -78.79 -6.81
CA HIS A 18 -86.30 -79.19 -6.84
C HIS A 18 -85.60 -78.76 -8.15
N GLY A 19 -86.30 -78.76 -9.28
CA GLY A 19 -85.79 -78.25 -10.55
C GLY A 19 -85.55 -76.74 -10.54
N LEU A 20 -86.44 -75.97 -9.90
CA LEU A 20 -86.29 -74.53 -9.69
C LEU A 20 -85.18 -74.21 -8.67
N GLU A 21 -85.09 -74.97 -7.59
CA GLU A 21 -84.03 -74.83 -6.58
C GLU A 21 -82.64 -75.15 -7.17
N SER A 22 -82.53 -76.23 -7.96
CA SER A 22 -81.29 -76.59 -8.67
C SER A 22 -80.85 -75.49 -9.65
N LYS A 23 -81.78 -74.90 -10.42
CA LYS A 23 -81.50 -73.73 -11.28
C LYS A 23 -81.04 -72.52 -10.46
N ARG A 24 -81.72 -72.23 -9.34
CA ARG A 24 -81.36 -71.12 -8.45
C ARG A 24 -79.98 -71.30 -7.82
N LEU A 25 -79.62 -72.52 -7.41
CA LEU A 25 -78.29 -72.86 -6.89
C LEU A 25 -77.23 -72.70 -7.97
N ALA A 26 -77.49 -73.16 -9.21
CA ALA A 26 -76.59 -72.97 -10.34
C ALA A 26 -76.38 -71.48 -10.68
N GLU A 27 -77.44 -70.66 -10.70
CA GLU A 27 -77.33 -69.22 -10.88
C GLU A 27 -76.51 -68.52 -9.77
N MET A 28 -76.68 -68.95 -8.52
CA MET A 28 -75.91 -68.38 -7.40
C MET A 28 -74.43 -68.77 -7.50
N LEU A 29 -74.14 -70.03 -7.84
CA LEU A 29 -72.78 -70.53 -8.08
C LEU A 29 -72.09 -69.76 -9.23
N ASP A 30 -72.78 -69.49 -10.33
CA ASP A 30 -72.21 -68.75 -11.46
C ASP A 30 -72.06 -67.25 -11.16
N LYS A 31 -72.96 -66.66 -10.35
CA LYS A 31 -72.79 -65.29 -9.79
C LYS A 31 -71.56 -65.22 -8.87
N GLU A 32 -71.37 -66.19 -8.00
CA GLU A 32 -70.20 -66.29 -7.10
C GLU A 32 -68.89 -66.47 -7.88
N ARG A 33 -68.86 -67.38 -8.86
CA ARG A 33 -67.72 -67.55 -9.78
C ARG A 33 -67.40 -66.26 -10.55
N GLN A 34 -68.42 -65.53 -11.00
CA GLN A 34 -68.21 -64.25 -11.68
C GLN A 34 -67.67 -63.18 -10.72
N ALA A 35 -68.19 -63.10 -9.50
CA ALA A 35 -67.69 -62.21 -8.46
C ALA A 35 -66.21 -62.49 -8.14
N HIS A 36 -65.83 -63.76 -7.93
CA HIS A 36 -64.43 -64.14 -7.70
C HIS A 36 -63.50 -63.76 -8.86
N ARG A 37 -63.92 -63.97 -10.13
CA ARG A 37 -63.15 -63.52 -11.30
C ARG A 37 -62.97 -62.00 -11.31
N ASN A 38 -64.03 -61.25 -11.01
CA ASN A 38 -63.97 -59.80 -10.94
C ASN A 38 -63.03 -59.31 -9.81
N THR A 39 -63.15 -59.85 -8.59
CA THR A 39 -62.29 -59.51 -7.44
C THR A 39 -60.83 -59.86 -7.72
N LYS A 40 -60.55 -61.02 -8.33
CA LYS A 40 -59.17 -61.39 -8.72
C LYS A 40 -58.59 -60.38 -9.72
N ASN A 41 -59.35 -60.04 -10.77
CA ASN A 41 -58.90 -59.07 -11.78
C ASN A 41 -58.66 -57.67 -11.18
N GLN A 42 -59.51 -57.24 -10.24
CA GLN A 42 -59.31 -55.99 -9.49
C GLN A 42 -58.04 -56.04 -8.63
N PHE A 43 -57.82 -57.13 -7.89
CA PHE A 43 -56.64 -57.31 -7.05
C PHE A 43 -55.34 -57.28 -7.86
N GLU A 44 -55.26 -58.03 -8.96
CA GLU A 44 -54.07 -58.03 -9.82
C GLU A 44 -53.82 -56.63 -10.44
N THR A 45 -54.89 -55.91 -10.79
CA THR A 45 -54.78 -54.55 -11.34
C THR A 45 -54.30 -53.57 -10.27
N PHE A 46 -54.84 -53.65 -9.05
CA PHE A 46 -54.34 -52.90 -7.90
C PHE A 46 -52.86 -53.21 -7.62
N GLN A 47 -52.46 -54.48 -7.62
CA GLN A 47 -51.09 -54.90 -7.37
C GLN A 47 -50.12 -54.36 -8.43
N ARG A 48 -50.48 -54.43 -9.72
CA ARG A 48 -49.68 -53.85 -10.82
C ARG A 48 -49.55 -52.33 -10.68
N THR A 49 -50.65 -51.62 -10.40
CA THR A 49 -50.64 -50.16 -10.17
C THR A 49 -49.81 -49.78 -8.95
N HIS A 50 -49.93 -50.52 -7.84
CA HIS A 50 -49.17 -50.27 -6.62
C HIS A 50 -47.66 -50.45 -6.83
N GLN A 51 -47.23 -51.50 -7.55
CA GLN A 51 -45.83 -51.69 -7.91
C GLN A 51 -45.30 -50.58 -8.82
N HIS A 52 -46.11 -50.11 -9.78
CA HIS A 52 -45.75 -48.98 -10.64
C HIS A 52 -45.57 -47.70 -9.83
N VAL A 53 -46.57 -47.32 -9.03
CA VAL A 53 -46.53 -46.14 -8.15
C VAL A 53 -45.33 -46.19 -7.21
N SER A 54 -45.06 -47.34 -6.57
CA SER A 54 -43.90 -47.52 -5.69
C SER A 54 -42.57 -47.22 -6.40
N ARG A 55 -42.35 -47.74 -7.61
CA ARG A 55 -41.15 -47.44 -8.40
C ARG A 55 -41.06 -45.97 -8.80
N THR A 56 -42.19 -45.36 -9.18
CA THR A 56 -42.24 -43.93 -9.52
C THR A 56 -41.92 -43.04 -8.32
N VAL A 57 -42.44 -43.36 -7.14
CA VAL A 57 -42.14 -42.62 -5.89
C VAL A 57 -40.66 -42.71 -5.57
N THR A 58 -40.06 -43.91 -5.56
CA THR A 58 -38.60 -44.05 -5.31
C THR A 58 -37.74 -43.28 -6.32
N SER A 59 -38.16 -43.20 -7.59
CA SER A 59 -37.49 -42.41 -8.63
C SER A 59 -37.65 -40.90 -8.45
N GLN A 60 -38.79 -40.45 -7.93
CA GLN A 60 -39.01 -39.06 -7.55
C GLN A 60 -38.20 -38.68 -6.30
N ASP A 61 -38.16 -39.55 -5.29
CA ASP A 61 -37.39 -39.36 -4.06
C ASP A 61 -35.89 -39.21 -4.35
N SER A 62 -35.32 -40.06 -5.21
CA SER A 62 -33.91 -39.94 -5.61
C SER A 62 -33.63 -38.61 -6.34
N ARG A 63 -34.54 -38.18 -7.23
CA ARG A 63 -34.42 -36.90 -7.93
C ARG A 63 -34.57 -35.70 -6.99
N ILE A 64 -35.44 -35.79 -5.98
CA ILE A 64 -35.57 -34.77 -4.94
C ILE A 64 -34.26 -34.65 -4.16
N LEU A 65 -33.68 -35.77 -3.72
CA LEU A 65 -32.41 -35.80 -3.00
C LEU A 65 -31.24 -35.22 -3.82
N GLU A 66 -31.16 -35.52 -5.12
CA GLU A 66 -30.19 -34.90 -6.03
C GLU A 66 -30.36 -33.38 -6.14
N LEU A 67 -31.60 -32.89 -6.24
CA LEU A 67 -31.90 -31.45 -6.29
C LEU A 67 -31.61 -30.75 -4.95
N GLU A 68 -31.92 -31.40 -3.82
CA GLU A 68 -31.65 -30.88 -2.48
C GLU A 68 -30.14 -30.79 -2.18
N THR A 69 -29.39 -31.84 -2.51
CA THR A 69 -27.93 -31.85 -2.37
C THR A 69 -27.27 -30.81 -3.27
N SER A 70 -27.67 -30.72 -4.55
CA SER A 70 -27.22 -29.67 -5.47
C SER A 70 -27.49 -28.26 -4.90
N ARG A 71 -28.74 -27.98 -4.51
CA ARG A 71 -29.15 -26.71 -3.88
C ARG A 71 -28.37 -26.39 -2.61
N ALA A 72 -28.04 -27.39 -1.80
CA ALA A 72 -27.22 -27.21 -0.59
C ALA A 72 -25.78 -26.82 -0.95
N THR A 73 -25.19 -27.42 -1.99
CA THR A 73 -23.84 -27.03 -2.47
C THR A 73 -23.81 -25.62 -3.04
N ASP A 74 -24.81 -25.23 -3.83
CA ASP A 74 -24.92 -23.86 -4.36
C ASP A 74 -25.13 -22.84 -3.24
N LYS A 75 -26.00 -23.12 -2.26
CA LYS A 75 -26.18 -22.26 -1.08
C LYS A 75 -24.87 -22.05 -0.32
N LYS A 76 -24.06 -23.11 -0.14
CA LYS A 76 -22.73 -23.02 0.47
C LYS A 76 -21.77 -22.17 -0.37
N ARG A 77 -21.78 -22.35 -1.70
CA ARG A 77 -20.93 -21.59 -2.64
C ARG A 77 -21.28 -20.10 -2.65
N ILE A 78 -22.57 -19.76 -2.67
CA ILE A 78 -23.05 -18.38 -2.58
C ILE A 78 -22.63 -17.75 -1.25
N ALA A 79 -22.86 -18.42 -0.12
CA ALA A 79 -22.45 -17.92 1.19
C ALA A 79 -20.93 -17.68 1.30
N GLN A 80 -20.11 -18.55 0.69
CA GLN A 80 -18.66 -18.38 0.63
C GLN A 80 -18.25 -17.18 -0.24
N LEU A 81 -18.89 -16.97 -1.40
CA LEU A 81 -18.65 -15.81 -2.26
C LEU A 81 -19.09 -14.51 -1.58
N GLU A 82 -20.25 -14.48 -0.92
CA GLU A 82 -20.70 -13.33 -0.14
C GLU A 82 -19.74 -12.97 0.99
N ALA A 83 -19.22 -13.97 1.72
CA ALA A 83 -18.22 -13.75 2.76
C ALA A 83 -16.94 -13.13 2.18
N SER A 84 -16.42 -13.68 1.07
CA SER A 84 -15.23 -13.16 0.40
C SER A 84 -15.42 -11.75 -0.16
N PHE A 85 -16.58 -11.43 -0.75
CA PHE A 85 -16.86 -10.07 -1.21
C PHE A 85 -17.03 -9.07 -0.05
N LYS A 86 -17.61 -9.48 1.09
CA LYS A 86 -17.67 -8.64 2.30
C LYS A 86 -16.27 -8.35 2.85
N GLU A 87 -15.39 -9.35 2.86
CA GLU A 87 -13.98 -9.20 3.25
C GLU A 87 -13.22 -8.25 2.31
N GLN A 88 -13.31 -8.45 0.99
CA GLN A 88 -12.69 -7.57 -0.02
C GLN A 88 -13.20 -6.12 0.07
N LEU A 89 -14.49 -5.90 0.32
CA LEU A 89 -15.05 -4.56 0.52
C LEU A 89 -14.53 -3.92 1.81
N SER A 90 -14.36 -4.71 2.88
CA SER A 90 -13.76 -4.25 4.14
C SER A 90 -12.29 -3.88 3.95
N GLU A 91 -11.49 -4.73 3.31
CA GLU A 91 -10.08 -4.45 3.00
C GLU A 91 -9.93 -3.19 2.13
N ARG A 92 -10.72 -3.08 1.06
CA ARG A 92 -10.79 -1.87 0.22
C ARG A 92 -11.09 -0.63 1.04
N ASN A 93 -12.11 -0.67 1.90
CA ASN A 93 -12.52 0.49 2.70
C ASN A 93 -11.45 0.87 3.73
N ASN A 94 -10.72 -0.10 4.30
CA ASN A 94 -9.58 0.15 5.18
C ASN A 94 -8.41 0.80 4.43
N LEU A 95 -8.02 0.26 3.26
CA LEU A 95 -6.98 0.84 2.41
C LEU A 95 -7.31 2.29 1.99
N LEU A 96 -8.58 2.52 1.62
CA LEU A 96 -9.10 3.85 1.30
C LEU A 96 -8.99 4.82 2.49
N LEU A 97 -9.32 4.38 3.71
CA LEU A 97 -9.19 5.20 4.91
C LEU A 97 -7.72 5.53 5.24
N VAL A 98 -6.81 4.56 5.10
CA VAL A 98 -5.35 4.78 5.25
C VAL A 98 -4.83 5.77 4.20
N LEU A 99 -5.28 5.65 2.95
CA LEU A 99 -4.93 6.57 1.86
C LEU A 99 -5.43 7.99 2.16
N TRP A 100 -6.67 8.15 2.64
CA TRP A 100 -7.20 9.44 3.09
C TRP A 100 -6.33 10.06 4.20
N THR A 101 -5.99 9.30 5.25
CA THR A 101 -5.18 9.80 6.36
C THR A 101 -3.80 10.27 5.90
N ARG A 102 -3.16 9.54 4.96
CA ARG A 102 -1.88 9.95 4.38
C ARG A 102 -1.99 11.19 3.49
N LEU A 103 -2.99 11.23 2.59
CA LEU A 103 -3.17 12.33 1.65
C LEU A 103 -3.59 13.63 2.35
N SER A 104 -4.53 13.57 3.29
CA SER A 104 -4.93 14.73 4.09
C SER A 104 -3.77 15.30 4.91
N SER A 105 -2.91 14.44 5.46
CA SER A 105 -1.66 14.86 6.13
C SER A 105 -0.67 15.56 5.19
N LEU A 106 -0.61 15.19 3.90
CA LEU A 106 0.25 15.84 2.90
C LEU A 106 -0.32 17.19 2.44
N CYS A 107 -1.65 17.34 2.40
CA CYS A 107 -2.31 18.60 2.08
C CYS A 107 -2.30 19.63 3.22
N GLY A 108 -2.05 19.20 4.46
CA GLY A 108 -2.00 20.06 5.65
C GLY A 108 -3.33 20.21 6.39
N SER A 109 -3.27 20.72 7.62
CA SER A 109 -4.41 20.83 8.55
C SER A 109 -5.60 21.59 7.99
N ASP A 110 -5.34 22.72 7.34
CA ASP A 110 -6.39 23.65 6.91
C ASP A 110 -7.18 23.06 5.73
N TRP A 111 -6.47 22.42 4.79
CA TRP A 111 -7.09 21.67 3.71
C TRP A 111 -7.89 20.47 4.25
N ALA A 112 -7.30 19.72 5.19
CA ALA A 112 -7.93 18.55 5.79
C ALA A 112 -9.20 18.92 6.57
N HIS A 113 -9.21 20.04 7.29
CA HIS A 113 -10.38 20.55 8.00
C HIS A 113 -11.50 20.93 7.03
N ASN A 114 -11.18 21.73 5.99
CA ASN A 114 -12.14 22.19 4.99
C ASN A 114 -12.74 21.06 4.13
N ASN A 115 -12.01 19.94 3.96
CA ASN A 115 -12.45 18.77 3.19
C ASN A 115 -12.77 17.56 4.09
N SER A 116 -12.90 17.77 5.41
CA SER A 116 -13.05 16.70 6.40
C SER A 116 -14.35 15.90 6.27
N LEU A 117 -15.39 16.48 5.67
CA LEU A 117 -16.71 15.87 5.55
C LEU A 117 -16.97 15.31 4.15
N ILE A 118 -17.33 14.03 4.08
CA ILE A 118 -17.90 13.40 2.90
C ILE A 118 -19.28 14.03 2.66
N ASN A 119 -19.47 14.62 1.47
CA ASN A 119 -20.69 15.31 1.06
C ASN A 119 -21.21 16.36 2.08
N GLY A 120 -20.32 16.94 2.91
CA GLY A 120 -20.69 17.89 3.96
C GLY A 120 -21.47 17.30 5.14
N ARG A 121 -21.50 15.97 5.32
CA ARG A 121 -22.34 15.31 6.35
C ARG A 121 -21.62 14.36 7.31
N ALA A 122 -20.60 13.64 6.87
CA ALA A 122 -19.97 12.59 7.69
C ALA A 122 -18.45 12.60 7.59
N LEU A 123 -17.77 12.31 8.70
CA LEU A 123 -16.32 12.09 8.70
C LEU A 123 -15.97 10.74 8.04
N PRO A 124 -14.81 10.63 7.36
CA PRO A 124 -14.27 9.37 6.88
C PRO A 124 -14.14 8.30 7.96
N SER A 125 -14.87 7.20 7.76
CA SER A 125 -14.90 5.99 8.58
C SER A 125 -15.20 4.80 7.67
N LEU A 126 -15.04 3.57 8.18
CA LEU A 126 -15.32 2.36 7.39
C LEU A 126 -16.77 2.31 6.88
N GLU A 127 -17.72 2.77 7.69
CA GLU A 127 -19.15 2.83 7.40
C GLU A 127 -19.50 3.94 6.40
N SER A 128 -18.95 5.15 6.58
CA SER A 128 -19.21 6.27 5.68
C SER A 128 -18.57 6.07 4.31
N ILE A 129 -17.41 5.40 4.22
CA ILE A 129 -16.82 4.95 2.96
C ILE A 129 -17.68 3.87 2.29
N SER A 130 -18.25 2.94 3.06
CA SER A 130 -19.10 1.88 2.51
C SER A 130 -20.40 2.40 1.89
N THR A 131 -20.96 3.48 2.45
CA THR A 131 -22.27 4.04 2.04
C THR A 131 -22.15 5.23 1.08
N MET A 132 -21.06 6.00 1.15
CA MET A 132 -20.87 7.26 0.41
C MET A 132 -19.57 7.28 -0.42
N LEU A 133 -19.14 6.12 -0.92
CA LEU A 133 -17.92 5.95 -1.72
C LEU A 133 -17.73 7.03 -2.84
N PRO A 134 -18.74 7.43 -3.63
CA PRO A 134 -18.54 8.45 -4.68
C PRO A 134 -18.15 9.82 -4.12
N GLY A 135 -18.73 10.21 -2.98
CA GLY A 135 -18.39 11.46 -2.29
C GLY A 135 -16.99 11.40 -1.68
N PHE A 136 -16.65 10.27 -1.07
CA PHE A 136 -15.31 10.05 -0.52
C PHE A 136 -14.22 10.04 -1.61
N ALA A 137 -14.49 9.40 -2.76
CA ALA A 137 -13.59 9.41 -3.91
C ALA A 137 -13.34 10.82 -4.47
N LYS A 138 -14.36 11.70 -4.45
CA LYS A 138 -14.21 13.12 -4.79
C LYS A 138 -13.22 13.83 -3.86
N ASN A 139 -13.28 13.58 -2.55
CA ASN A 139 -12.34 14.16 -1.59
C ASN A 139 -10.90 13.63 -1.80
N LEU A 140 -10.74 12.34 -2.12
CA LEU A 140 -9.43 11.77 -2.49
C LEU A 140 -8.83 12.41 -3.74
N ILE A 141 -9.62 12.56 -4.81
CA ILE A 141 -9.17 13.22 -6.05
C ILE A 141 -8.83 14.69 -5.78
N GLY A 142 -9.58 15.36 -4.89
CA GLY A 142 -9.26 16.70 -4.41
C GLY A 142 -7.88 16.76 -3.76
N ALA A 143 -7.56 15.82 -2.87
CA ALA A 143 -6.26 15.75 -2.21
C ALA A 143 -5.11 15.57 -3.20
N VAL A 144 -5.27 14.65 -4.17
CA VAL A 144 -4.27 14.41 -5.23
C VAL A 144 -4.02 15.69 -6.03
N LYS A 145 -5.06 16.40 -6.47
CA LYS A 145 -4.92 17.68 -7.20
C LYS A 145 -4.21 18.76 -6.38
N THR A 146 -4.47 18.82 -5.07
CA THR A 146 -3.76 19.75 -4.18
C THR A 146 -2.28 19.38 -4.07
N ILE A 147 -1.93 18.10 -3.98
CA ILE A 147 -0.53 17.62 -3.97
C ILE A 147 0.16 17.90 -5.31
N GLU A 148 -0.49 17.64 -6.45
CA GLU A 148 0.00 17.97 -7.80
C GLU A 148 0.33 19.47 -7.91
N SER A 149 -0.56 20.34 -7.41
CA SER A 149 -0.34 21.78 -7.36
C SER A 149 0.85 22.17 -6.47
N ILE A 150 0.97 21.59 -5.28
CA ILE A 150 2.11 21.82 -4.37
C ILE A 150 3.44 21.43 -5.05
N VAL A 151 3.49 20.27 -5.71
CA VAL A 151 4.68 19.79 -6.43
C VAL A 151 5.04 20.70 -7.62
N GLY A 152 4.06 21.09 -8.44
CA GLY A 152 4.29 22.02 -9.56
C GLY A 152 4.77 23.40 -9.11
N ASN A 153 4.18 23.93 -8.03
CA ASN A 153 4.61 25.19 -7.42
C ASN A 153 6.02 25.09 -6.82
N PHE A 154 6.37 23.95 -6.20
CA PHE A 154 7.72 23.69 -5.68
C PHE A 154 8.76 23.67 -6.80
N GLN A 155 8.53 22.93 -7.89
CA GLN A 155 9.43 22.91 -9.05
C GLN A 155 9.65 24.31 -9.65
N THR A 156 8.59 25.11 -9.74
CA THR A 156 8.67 26.49 -10.23
C THR A 156 9.52 27.37 -9.32
N ARG A 157 9.37 27.21 -7.99
CA ARG A 157 10.13 27.96 -6.99
C ARG A 157 11.62 27.58 -6.99
N VAL A 158 11.94 26.29 -7.09
CA VAL A 158 13.31 25.78 -7.26
C VAL A 158 13.99 26.41 -8.47
N LYS A 159 13.32 26.41 -9.64
CA LYS A 159 13.84 27.06 -10.86
C LYS A 159 13.96 28.58 -10.76
N SER A 160 13.26 29.25 -9.85
CA SER A 160 13.50 30.68 -9.60
C SER A 160 14.74 30.89 -8.76
N ILE A 161 14.84 30.16 -7.63
CA ILE A 161 15.98 30.19 -6.71
C ILE A 161 17.29 29.84 -7.44
N GLU A 162 17.28 28.83 -8.32
CA GLU A 162 18.42 28.46 -9.16
C GLU A 162 18.87 29.60 -10.08
N ARG A 163 17.93 30.29 -10.75
CA ARG A 163 18.23 31.44 -11.61
C ARG A 163 18.68 32.68 -10.83
N GLU A 164 18.20 32.85 -9.60
CA GLU A 164 18.59 33.95 -8.71
C GLU A 164 20.00 33.72 -8.17
N LEU A 165 20.29 32.53 -7.62
CA LEU A 165 21.63 32.10 -7.21
C LEU A 165 22.65 32.20 -8.34
N TRP A 166 22.29 31.81 -9.58
CA TRP A 166 23.19 31.90 -10.72
C TRP A 166 23.54 33.36 -11.08
N LYS A 167 22.58 34.29 -10.95
CA LYS A 167 22.85 35.74 -11.13
C LYS A 167 23.72 36.30 -10.00
N GLU A 168 23.46 35.92 -8.75
CA GLU A 168 24.28 36.35 -7.61
C GLU A 168 25.71 35.84 -7.73
N TYR A 169 25.90 34.57 -8.11
CA TYR A 169 27.20 33.99 -8.43
C TYR A 169 27.92 34.78 -9.54
N GLN A 170 27.25 35.04 -10.67
CA GLN A 170 27.83 35.77 -11.79
C GLN A 170 28.20 37.22 -11.44
N SER A 171 27.42 37.87 -10.57
CA SER A 171 27.69 39.21 -10.03
C SER A 171 28.91 39.21 -9.09
N LEU A 172 29.03 38.20 -8.23
CA LEU A 172 30.17 38.02 -7.33
C LEU A 172 31.46 37.74 -8.12
N GLU A 173 31.39 36.87 -9.14
CA GLU A 173 32.49 36.55 -10.05
C GLU A 173 32.97 37.80 -10.82
N SER A 174 32.04 38.57 -11.41
CA SER A 174 32.36 39.85 -12.06
C SER A 174 32.98 40.88 -11.11
N THR A 175 32.48 40.94 -9.87
CA THR A 175 33.04 41.82 -8.82
C THR A 175 34.45 41.39 -8.41
N LEU A 176 34.72 40.08 -8.37
CA LEU A 176 36.02 39.51 -8.05
C LEU A 176 37.03 39.73 -9.18
N ASP A 177 36.64 39.49 -10.44
CA ASP A 177 37.43 39.81 -11.63
C ASP A 177 37.79 41.31 -11.70
N ALA A 178 36.82 42.19 -11.45
CA ALA A 178 37.05 43.63 -11.37
C ALA A 178 38.01 44.05 -10.24
N LYS A 179 38.03 43.31 -9.12
CA LYS A 179 39.00 43.51 -8.02
C LYS A 179 40.37 42.93 -8.37
N SER A 180 40.45 41.76 -8.99
CA SER A 180 41.71 41.15 -9.48
C SER A 180 42.42 42.10 -10.44
N LYS A 181 41.71 42.58 -11.47
CA LYS A 181 42.23 43.57 -12.44
C LYS A 181 42.63 44.90 -11.80
N LYS A 182 42.08 45.28 -10.64
CA LYS A 182 42.55 46.46 -9.89
C LYS A 182 43.84 46.14 -9.12
N LEU A 183 43.92 44.97 -8.50
CA LEU A 183 45.10 44.48 -7.81
C LEU A 183 46.27 44.32 -8.78
N GLU A 184 46.08 43.67 -9.94
CA GLU A 184 47.08 43.54 -11.02
C GLU A 184 47.61 44.90 -11.50
N ARG A 185 46.75 45.92 -11.65
CA ARG A 185 47.17 47.28 -12.00
C ARG A 185 47.98 47.93 -10.88
N LEU A 186 47.56 47.81 -9.63
CA LEU A 186 48.31 48.33 -8.48
C LEU A 186 49.66 47.64 -8.33
N GLU A 187 49.70 46.31 -8.50
CA GLU A 187 50.93 45.52 -8.52
C GLU A 187 51.84 45.95 -9.67
N THR A 188 51.29 46.19 -10.87
CA THR A 188 52.05 46.73 -12.01
C THR A 188 52.62 48.11 -11.69
N ILE A 189 51.84 49.01 -11.08
CA ILE A 189 52.30 50.34 -10.66
C ILE A 189 53.38 50.25 -9.58
N VAL A 190 53.23 49.36 -8.59
CA VAL A 190 54.22 49.15 -7.53
C VAL A 190 55.51 48.53 -8.09
N ARG A 191 55.42 47.46 -8.89
CA ARG A 191 56.58 46.87 -9.58
C ARG A 191 57.28 47.88 -10.48
N THR A 192 56.52 48.69 -11.22
CA THR A 192 57.07 49.73 -12.11
C THR A 192 57.65 50.90 -11.32
N GLY A 193 57.05 51.31 -10.20
CA GLY A 193 57.56 52.39 -9.33
C GLY A 193 58.79 51.98 -8.51
N ILE A 194 58.92 50.69 -8.19
CA ILE A 194 60.14 50.10 -7.64
C ILE A 194 61.22 50.03 -8.73
N ALA A 195 60.89 49.55 -9.94
CA ALA A 195 61.82 49.41 -11.05
C ALA A 195 62.28 50.75 -11.66
N ALA A 196 61.40 51.75 -11.73
CA ALA A 196 61.71 53.13 -12.11
C ALA A 196 62.47 53.87 -11.00
N GLY A 197 62.58 53.26 -9.80
CA GLY A 197 63.20 53.84 -8.63
C GLY A 197 62.52 55.12 -8.20
N ASN A 198 61.55 55.05 -7.28
CA ASN A 198 61.02 56.23 -6.59
C ASN A 198 62.09 56.85 -5.67
N TYR A 199 63.06 57.47 -6.32
CA TYR A 199 64.39 57.87 -5.86
C TYR A 199 64.33 58.95 -4.79
N ASP A 200 63.23 59.71 -4.77
CA ASP A 200 63.07 60.95 -4.01
C ASP A 200 63.20 60.77 -2.48
N ALA A 201 62.84 59.59 -1.95
CA ALA A 201 63.09 59.26 -0.54
C ALA A 201 64.59 58.98 -0.25
N GLN A 202 65.28 58.29 -1.17
CA GLN A 202 66.70 57.92 -1.06
C GLN A 202 67.63 59.11 -1.33
N THR A 203 67.28 60.00 -2.27
CA THR A 203 68.02 61.25 -2.51
C THR A 203 67.82 62.24 -1.37
N LYS A 204 66.61 62.38 -0.81
CA LYS A 204 66.39 63.20 0.38
C LYS A 204 67.14 62.64 1.59
N LEU A 205 67.15 61.32 1.78
CA LEU A 205 67.94 60.68 2.84
C LEU A 205 69.45 60.97 2.68
N SER A 206 70.01 60.79 1.48
CA SER A 206 71.45 61.04 1.24
C SER A 206 71.84 62.53 1.30
N GLN A 207 70.93 63.44 0.92
CA GLN A 207 71.09 64.89 1.13
C GLN A 207 71.03 65.28 2.61
N LEU A 208 70.11 64.69 3.39
CA LEU A 208 70.08 64.88 4.85
C LEU A 208 71.33 64.30 5.52
N GLU A 209 71.82 63.14 5.09
CA GLU A 209 73.07 62.57 5.62
C GLU A 209 74.29 63.45 5.31
N THR A 210 74.38 64.05 4.13
CA THR A 210 75.48 64.97 3.79
C THR A 210 75.37 66.27 4.59
N ALA A 211 74.17 66.84 4.73
CA ALA A 211 73.94 67.99 5.60
C ALA A 211 74.27 67.70 7.08
N TYR A 212 73.89 66.53 7.59
CA TYR A 212 74.20 66.09 8.95
C TYR A 212 75.72 65.90 9.17
N ARG A 213 76.44 65.33 8.19
CA ARG A 213 77.91 65.23 8.23
C ARG A 213 78.56 66.62 8.22
N ALA A 214 78.08 67.56 7.41
CA ALA A 214 78.57 68.94 7.38
C ALA A 214 78.36 69.66 8.72
N LEU A 215 77.15 69.61 9.30
CA LEU A 215 76.83 70.16 10.62
C LEU A 215 77.68 69.51 11.74
N LYS A 216 77.95 68.21 11.65
CA LYS A 216 78.82 67.52 12.62
C LYS A 216 80.27 67.99 12.54
N ILE A 217 80.78 68.32 11.35
CA ILE A 217 82.10 68.94 11.15
C ILE A 217 82.11 70.36 11.70
N GLU A 218 81.11 71.17 11.36
CA GLU A 218 80.98 72.56 11.84
C GLU A 218 80.94 72.61 13.37
N ASN A 219 80.09 71.79 14.00
CA ASN A 219 79.96 71.72 15.46
C ASN A 219 81.28 71.25 16.13
N ALA A 220 81.98 70.27 15.55
CA ALA A 220 83.31 69.88 16.02
C ALA A 220 84.38 71.00 15.83
N THR A 221 84.20 71.87 14.85
CA THR A 221 85.08 73.04 14.61
C THR A 221 84.78 74.16 15.61
N LEU A 222 83.49 74.42 15.88
CA LEU A 222 83.02 75.37 16.88
C LEU A 222 83.38 74.93 18.31
N GLN A 223 83.32 73.63 18.62
CA GLN A 223 83.80 73.09 19.90
C GLN A 223 85.31 73.34 20.07
N ARG A 224 86.14 73.07 19.05
CA ARG A 224 87.58 73.39 19.09
C ARG A 224 87.86 74.89 19.24
N ALA A 225 87.07 75.75 18.58
CA ALA A 225 87.17 77.19 18.72
C ALA A 225 86.77 77.66 20.14
N ASN A 226 85.76 77.02 20.74
CA ASN A 226 85.33 77.30 22.10
C ASN A 226 86.32 76.77 23.16
N ASP A 227 86.93 75.62 22.93
CA ASP A 227 88.03 75.07 23.76
C ASP A 227 89.28 75.97 23.69
N ALA A 228 89.62 76.50 22.51
CA ALA A 228 90.69 77.49 22.36
C ALA A 228 90.37 78.79 23.13
N ARG A 229 89.10 79.22 23.11
CA ARG A 229 88.63 80.42 23.82
C ARG A 229 88.55 80.24 25.33
N THR A 230 88.15 79.06 25.82
CA THR A 230 88.07 78.74 27.25
C THR A 230 89.42 78.41 27.88
N ARG A 231 90.43 77.99 27.09
CA ARG A 231 91.82 77.91 27.56
C ARG A 231 92.54 79.26 27.64
N GLY A 232 92.00 80.32 27.02
CA GLY A 232 92.59 81.66 27.00
C GLY A 232 92.18 82.60 28.16
N ALA A 233 91.19 82.22 28.98
CA ALA A 233 90.67 83.05 30.06
C ALA A 233 90.70 82.28 31.40
N GLY A 234 91.73 82.54 32.21
CA GLY A 234 91.90 81.89 33.50
C GLY A 234 91.09 82.52 34.65
N TRP A 235 90.76 81.67 35.62
CA TRP A 235 90.63 81.99 37.05
C TRP A 235 89.38 82.74 37.58
N SER A 236 88.38 81.96 38.04
CA SER A 236 87.58 82.12 39.29
C SER A 236 86.36 81.18 39.17
N GLY A 237 86.14 80.18 40.05
CA GLY A 237 85.62 80.36 41.40
C GLY A 237 84.10 80.09 41.43
N SER A 238 83.65 78.83 41.39
CA SER A 238 83.22 78.02 42.56
C SER A 238 81.93 78.44 43.31
N LYS A 239 81.06 77.44 43.59
CA LYS A 239 79.88 77.37 44.50
C LYS A 239 78.55 77.91 43.92
N LYS A 240 77.51 77.05 43.76
CA LYS A 240 76.44 76.64 44.71
C LYS A 240 75.49 77.81 45.07
N ALA A 241 74.16 77.70 45.10
CA ALA A 241 73.19 76.60 44.85
C ALA A 241 71.88 77.23 44.29
N SER A 242 71.11 76.62 43.39
CA SER A 242 70.02 75.65 43.64
C SER A 242 69.16 75.95 44.88
N SER A 243 67.90 76.38 44.71
CA SER A 243 66.74 75.47 44.63
C SER A 243 65.39 76.22 44.78
N ASN A 244 64.57 76.30 43.74
CA ASN A 244 63.10 76.25 43.86
C ASN A 244 62.47 75.99 42.48
N GLY A 245 61.68 74.93 42.35
CA GLY A 245 61.18 74.48 41.05
C GLY A 245 60.72 73.02 41.03
N SER A 246 59.93 72.64 42.04
CA SER A 246 59.31 71.31 42.13
C SER A 246 58.05 71.22 41.27
N HIS A 247 58.04 70.34 40.26
CA HIS A 247 56.89 69.44 40.04
C HIS A 247 57.27 68.22 39.18
N GLU A 248 56.82 67.06 39.67
CA GLU A 248 56.72 65.71 39.08
C GLU A 248 56.48 65.64 37.56
N ASP A 249 57.25 64.83 36.81
CA ASP A 249 57.00 63.39 36.44
C ASP A 249 55.92 63.25 35.34
N LEU A 250 55.83 62.27 34.45
CA LEU A 250 56.61 61.14 33.91
C LEU A 250 55.69 60.58 32.79
N ILE A 251 56.25 60.17 31.64
CA ILE A 251 55.76 59.12 30.71
C ILE A 251 54.27 59.14 30.21
N ASP A 252 54.16 59.07 28.88
CA ASP A 252 53.27 58.17 28.11
C ASP A 252 52.28 58.82 27.12
N GLY A 253 52.06 58.09 26.03
CA GLY A 253 51.30 58.52 24.87
C GLY A 253 49.77 58.43 25.00
N GLY A 254 49.11 58.86 23.93
CA GLY A 254 47.69 58.61 23.71
C GLY A 254 46.90 59.88 23.37
N SER A 255 46.27 59.88 22.19
CA SER A 255 45.45 60.99 21.70
C SER A 255 44.14 61.17 22.50
N PRO A 256 43.59 62.40 22.59
CA PRO A 256 42.33 62.67 23.30
C PRO A 256 41.07 62.28 22.51
N ALA A 257 39.99 62.01 23.26
CA ALA A 257 38.62 61.77 22.77
C ALA A 257 37.84 63.11 22.54
N PRO A 258 36.51 63.19 22.25
CA PRO A 258 35.44 62.67 23.14
C PRO A 258 34.05 62.29 22.53
N SER A 259 33.15 61.81 23.42
CA SER A 259 31.65 61.83 23.39
C SER A 259 30.87 61.00 22.33
N VAL A 260 30.07 59.96 22.66
CA VAL A 260 28.82 59.89 23.48
C VAL A 260 27.66 60.64 22.78
N PRO A 261 26.50 60.00 22.43
CA PRO A 261 25.52 59.51 23.41
C PRO A 261 24.63 58.25 23.13
N THR A 262 24.37 57.51 24.23
CA THR A 262 23.07 56.94 24.69
C THR A 262 22.33 55.81 23.92
N GLY A 263 21.85 54.79 24.67
CA GLY A 263 20.91 53.73 24.23
C GLY A 263 19.42 54.18 24.27
N PRO A 264 18.40 53.34 24.64
CA PRO A 264 18.48 52.12 25.46
C PRO A 264 17.52 50.93 25.11
N HIS A 265 17.73 49.78 25.80
CA HIS A 265 16.70 48.80 26.26
C HIS A 265 15.93 47.93 25.22
N ARG A 266 15.48 46.68 25.48
CA ARG A 266 15.71 45.69 26.57
C ARG A 266 15.10 44.31 26.19
N ARG A 267 15.70 43.20 26.68
CA ARG A 267 15.05 41.92 27.14
C ARG A 267 14.22 41.10 26.10
N ASP A 268 13.90 39.81 26.20
CA ASP A 268 14.32 38.61 26.97
C ASP A 268 13.63 37.40 26.27
N SER A 269 14.01 36.10 26.35
CA SER A 269 15.16 35.34 26.89
C SER A 269 15.04 33.85 26.44
N LYS A 270 15.89 32.94 26.96
CA LYS A 270 15.77 31.45 26.99
C LYS A 270 16.10 30.63 25.70
N LEU A 271 17.34 30.12 25.66
CA LEU A 271 17.79 28.69 25.67
C LEU A 271 16.82 27.57 25.17
N PRO A 272 17.33 26.44 24.58
CA PRO A 272 18.59 25.80 24.97
C PRO A 272 19.53 25.20 23.91
N ARG A 273 20.81 25.25 24.30
CA ARG A 273 21.95 24.34 24.07
C ARG A 273 21.70 22.95 23.46
N SER A 274 22.47 22.65 22.42
CA SER A 274 22.74 21.32 21.86
C SER A 274 23.77 20.51 22.67
N LYS A 275 23.73 19.17 22.56
CA LYS A 275 24.93 18.30 22.46
C LYS A 275 24.54 16.87 22.05
N THR A 276 25.16 16.38 20.98
CA THR A 276 25.08 15.01 20.46
C THR A 276 26.46 14.36 20.56
N HIS A 277 26.55 13.08 20.97
CA HIS A 277 27.72 12.23 20.69
C HIS A 277 27.43 10.72 20.88
N LEU A 278 27.61 9.96 19.79
CA LEU A 278 27.95 8.52 19.64
C LEU A 278 27.16 7.41 20.40
N GLU A 279 26.38 6.62 19.64
CA GLU A 279 26.69 5.25 19.12
C GLU A 279 27.76 4.36 19.84
N PRO A 280 27.74 2.99 19.72
CA PRO A 280 26.95 2.16 18.79
C PRO A 280 26.33 0.81 19.30
N SER A 281 25.57 0.18 18.39
CA SER A 281 25.55 -1.26 18.03
C SER A 281 24.64 -2.35 18.68
N SER A 282 24.11 -3.18 17.76
CA SER A 282 23.77 -4.63 17.82
C SER A 282 22.55 -5.18 18.61
N ALA A 283 21.44 -5.31 17.89
CA ALA A 283 20.80 -6.57 17.44
C ALA A 283 20.61 -7.81 18.36
N SER A 284 19.37 -8.33 18.32
CA SER A 284 18.96 -9.76 18.50
C SER A 284 19.05 -10.37 19.93
N SER A 285 18.42 -11.51 20.26
CA SER A 285 17.06 -12.02 19.96
C SER A 285 16.74 -13.27 20.81
N SER A 286 15.46 -13.45 21.18
CA SER A 286 14.77 -14.75 21.38
C SER A 286 15.01 -15.64 22.63
N LYS A 287 13.98 -16.50 22.88
CA LYS A 287 13.84 -17.66 23.80
C LYS A 287 13.44 -17.32 25.26
N SER A 288 12.56 -18.06 25.95
CA SER A 288 11.97 -19.42 25.74
C SER A 288 10.50 -19.44 26.26
N ARG A 289 9.51 -20.21 25.71
CA ARG A 289 9.23 -21.67 25.86
C ARG A 289 8.74 -22.04 27.30
N VAL A 290 7.74 -22.88 27.64
CA VAL A 290 6.93 -24.00 27.06
C VAL A 290 5.54 -24.03 27.78
N GLU A 291 4.54 -24.93 27.64
CA GLU A 291 4.48 -26.35 27.21
C GLU A 291 3.22 -26.66 26.33
N SER A 292 2.64 -27.87 26.37
CA SER A 292 1.67 -28.36 25.36
C SER A 292 0.73 -29.50 25.81
N MET A 293 -0.55 -29.47 25.40
CA MET A 293 -1.48 -30.63 25.33
C MET A 293 -2.44 -30.49 24.12
N THR A 294 -2.32 -31.23 23.00
CA THR A 294 -2.63 -32.66 22.68
C THR A 294 -4.13 -33.01 22.53
N ARG A 295 -4.63 -33.17 21.28
CA ARG A 295 -4.97 -34.45 20.55
C ARG A 295 -6.51 -34.74 20.58
N SER A 296 -7.21 -35.39 19.61
CA SER A 296 -6.87 -36.43 18.60
C SER A 296 -7.80 -36.48 17.34
N ALA A 297 -7.26 -37.04 16.24
CA ALA A 297 -7.89 -37.91 15.19
C ALA A 297 -9.01 -37.38 14.22
N SER A 298 -9.18 -37.86 12.97
CA SER A 298 -8.66 -39.09 12.30
C SER A 298 -8.57 -39.00 10.74
N THR A 299 -7.50 -39.57 10.13
CA THR A 299 -7.41 -40.48 8.93
C THR A 299 -8.39 -40.40 7.73
N MET A 300 -8.05 -40.66 6.43
CA MET A 300 -6.91 -41.29 5.69
C MET A 300 -6.70 -40.61 4.29
N GLY A 301 -5.61 -40.78 3.51
CA GLY A 301 -4.35 -41.53 3.71
C GLY A 301 -3.44 -41.57 2.44
N ALA A 302 -2.24 -42.17 2.57
CA ALA A 302 -1.21 -42.54 1.55
C ALA A 302 -0.62 -41.40 0.66
N ALA A 303 0.67 -41.03 0.77
CA ALA A 303 1.90 -41.71 0.26
C ALA A 303 2.00 -41.68 -1.28
N GLU A 304 3.12 -41.41 -1.95
CA GLU A 304 4.58 -41.55 -1.66
C GLU A 304 5.35 -40.57 -2.62
N MET A 305 6.43 -39.88 -2.24
CA MET A 305 7.84 -40.27 -2.53
C MET A 305 8.84 -39.25 -1.90
N GLU A 306 10.10 -39.67 -1.72
CA GLU A 306 11.21 -39.00 -0.99
C GLU A 306 11.62 -37.60 -1.52
N ARG A 307 12.29 -36.67 -0.79
CA ARG A 307 13.14 -36.66 0.42
C ARG A 307 14.60 -37.17 0.30
N LEU A 308 15.39 -36.52 -0.56
CA LEU A 308 16.84 -36.33 -0.41
C LEU A 308 17.17 -34.84 -0.69
N GLY A 309 18.06 -34.14 0.02
CA GLY A 309 18.80 -34.45 1.24
C GLY A 309 19.33 -33.16 1.90
N THR A 310 20.00 -33.28 3.05
CA THR A 310 20.63 -32.15 3.76
C THR A 310 22.12 -32.42 4.01
N SER A 311 22.99 -31.46 3.66
CA SER A 311 24.36 -31.39 4.20
C SER A 311 24.87 -29.94 4.20
N HIS A 312 25.70 -29.61 5.20
CA HIS A 312 26.45 -28.36 5.31
C HIS A 312 27.57 -28.24 4.26
N GLY A 313 28.14 -27.04 4.08
CA GLY A 313 29.53 -26.87 3.64
C GLY A 313 29.79 -25.76 2.63
N ASP A 314 30.30 -24.63 3.12
CA ASP A 314 31.27 -23.72 2.50
C ASP A 314 31.15 -23.20 1.05
N ASN A 315 30.86 -21.89 0.98
CA ASN A 315 31.72 -20.87 0.37
C ASN A 315 32.42 -21.16 -0.97
N ALA A 316 31.79 -20.78 -2.10
CA ALA A 316 32.37 -19.85 -3.09
C ALA A 316 31.43 -19.57 -4.28
N SER A 317 31.45 -18.33 -4.77
CA SER A 317 31.15 -17.91 -6.16
C SER A 317 30.11 -18.70 -6.99
N SER A 318 28.84 -18.28 -6.97
CA SER A 318 28.03 -18.18 -8.21
C SER A 318 26.88 -17.19 -8.06
N LYS A 319 26.83 -16.18 -8.95
CA LYS A 319 25.90 -15.04 -8.85
C LYS A 319 24.58 -15.24 -9.60
N ASN A 320 24.24 -16.49 -9.96
CA ASN A 320 23.15 -16.83 -10.89
C ASN A 320 22.07 -17.77 -10.29
N GLY A 321 22.00 -17.94 -8.97
CA GLY A 321 21.19 -19.00 -8.34
C GLY A 321 19.72 -18.67 -7.99
N ASN A 322 19.31 -17.40 -8.00
CA ASN A 322 18.09 -16.95 -7.30
C ASN A 322 16.77 -17.06 -8.12
N ASP A 323 16.84 -17.38 -9.41
CA ASP A 323 15.66 -17.39 -10.30
C ASP A 323 14.92 -18.73 -10.32
N ASN A 324 15.57 -19.82 -9.89
CA ASN A 324 14.99 -21.17 -9.89
C ASN A 324 13.64 -21.29 -9.12
N PRO A 325 13.46 -20.73 -7.91
CA PRO A 325 12.19 -20.81 -7.19
C PRO A 325 11.04 -20.13 -7.96
N TRP A 326 11.32 -19.00 -8.61
CA TRP A 326 10.36 -18.25 -9.42
C TRP A 326 10.02 -18.99 -10.71
N MET A 327 11.01 -19.62 -11.36
CA MET A 327 10.81 -20.49 -12.53
C MET A 327 9.92 -21.70 -12.22
N PHE A 328 10.13 -22.38 -11.09
CA PHE A 328 9.25 -23.49 -10.67
C PHE A 328 7.84 -23.00 -10.34
N ARG A 329 7.70 -21.87 -9.63
CA ARG A 329 6.39 -21.30 -9.32
C ARG A 329 5.65 -20.82 -10.57
N LEU A 330 6.34 -20.27 -11.56
CA LEU A 330 5.77 -19.87 -12.83
C LEU A 330 5.22 -21.08 -13.59
N ARG A 331 6.01 -22.16 -13.71
CA ARG A 331 5.56 -23.43 -14.33
C ARG A 331 4.36 -24.05 -13.60
N GLU A 332 4.32 -23.97 -12.27
CA GLU A 332 3.17 -24.44 -11.48
C GLU A 332 1.90 -23.61 -11.77
N LEU A 333 2.03 -22.30 -11.92
CA LEU A 333 0.93 -21.40 -12.29
C LEU A 333 0.47 -21.62 -13.74
N GLU A 334 1.40 -21.84 -14.67
CA GLU A 334 1.09 -22.20 -16.06
C GLU A 334 0.34 -23.54 -16.15
N TYR A 335 0.78 -24.55 -15.39
CA TYR A 335 0.11 -25.84 -15.30
C TYR A 335 -1.31 -25.71 -14.72
N LYS A 336 -1.48 -24.93 -13.64
CA LYS A 336 -2.81 -24.63 -13.07
C LYS A 336 -3.69 -23.86 -14.04
N LEU A 337 -3.16 -22.89 -14.78
CA LEU A 337 -3.89 -22.16 -15.82
C LEU A 337 -4.34 -23.09 -16.96
N LYS A 338 -3.49 -24.06 -17.34
CA LYS A 338 -3.84 -25.05 -18.36
C LYS A 338 -4.96 -26.00 -17.89
N GLN A 339 -4.84 -26.57 -16.69
CA GLN A 339 -5.90 -27.40 -16.10
C GLN A 339 -7.22 -26.64 -15.96
N GLU A 340 -7.17 -25.38 -15.53
CA GLU A 340 -8.35 -24.52 -15.38
C GLU A 340 -9.04 -24.28 -16.73
N ARG A 341 -8.26 -23.99 -17.80
CA ARG A 341 -8.77 -23.83 -19.16
C ARG A 341 -9.39 -25.11 -19.72
N GLU A 342 -8.76 -26.26 -19.46
CA GLU A 342 -9.27 -27.58 -19.84
C GLU A 342 -10.57 -27.90 -19.09
N ALA A 343 -10.66 -27.63 -17.79
CA ALA A 343 -11.89 -27.76 -17.01
C ALA A 343 -13.02 -26.87 -17.57
N ARG A 344 -12.76 -25.58 -17.83
CA ARG A 344 -13.75 -24.69 -18.48
C ARG A 344 -14.11 -25.14 -19.90
N HIS A 345 -13.24 -25.86 -20.61
CA HIS A 345 -13.58 -26.45 -21.90
C HIS A 345 -14.53 -27.63 -21.73
N MET A 346 -14.24 -28.54 -20.79
CA MET A 346 -15.10 -29.67 -20.43
C MET A 346 -16.47 -29.23 -19.93
N ASP A 347 -16.55 -28.22 -19.07
CA ASP A 347 -17.83 -27.66 -18.59
C ASP A 347 -18.68 -27.11 -19.74
N ARG A 348 -18.05 -26.42 -20.71
CA ARG A 348 -18.74 -25.90 -21.90
C ARG A 348 -19.16 -27.01 -22.86
N ALA A 349 -18.38 -28.08 -22.99
CA ALA A 349 -18.74 -29.26 -23.76
C ALA A 349 -19.94 -30.00 -23.12
N ALA A 350 -19.90 -30.25 -21.82
CA ALA A 350 -21.00 -30.86 -21.07
C ALA A 350 -22.27 -29.99 -21.04
N ALA A 351 -22.13 -28.66 -21.01
CA ALA A 351 -23.26 -27.74 -21.17
C ALA A 351 -23.89 -27.82 -22.57
N ARG A 352 -23.08 -27.86 -23.63
CA ARG A 352 -23.56 -28.06 -25.02
C ARG A 352 -24.27 -29.40 -25.18
N GLN A 353 -23.71 -30.48 -24.62
CA GLN A 353 -24.32 -31.80 -24.67
C GLN A 353 -25.69 -31.82 -23.96
N ARG A 354 -25.80 -31.25 -22.75
CA ARG A 354 -27.10 -31.12 -22.05
C ARG A 354 -28.13 -30.29 -22.82
N ILE A 355 -27.71 -29.25 -23.54
CA ILE A 355 -28.59 -28.49 -24.44
C ILE A 355 -29.07 -29.39 -25.60
N GLN A 356 -28.14 -30.09 -26.27
CA GLN A 356 -28.46 -30.98 -27.38
C GLN A 356 -29.39 -32.15 -26.97
N ASP A 357 -29.18 -32.73 -25.79
CA ASP A 357 -30.04 -33.77 -25.23
C ASP A 357 -31.44 -33.22 -24.89
N SER A 358 -31.52 -31.99 -24.36
CA SER A 358 -32.80 -31.29 -24.10
C SER A 358 -33.54 -30.93 -25.40
N GLU A 359 -32.83 -30.47 -26.43
CA GLU A 359 -33.39 -30.21 -27.76
C GLU A 359 -33.90 -31.50 -28.42
N ARG A 360 -33.17 -32.62 -28.25
CA ARG A 360 -33.59 -33.94 -28.70
C ARG A 360 -34.87 -34.41 -27.98
N GLN A 361 -34.94 -34.26 -26.66
CA GLN A 361 -36.14 -34.59 -25.89
C GLN A 361 -37.34 -33.71 -26.28
N ASN A 362 -37.13 -32.40 -26.47
CA ASN A 362 -38.18 -31.47 -26.91
C ASN A 362 -38.69 -31.79 -28.32
N THR A 363 -37.80 -32.17 -29.25
CA THR A 363 -38.19 -32.57 -30.62
C THR A 363 -38.91 -33.91 -30.64
N GLU A 364 -38.53 -34.86 -29.78
CA GLU A 364 -39.22 -36.14 -29.60
C GLU A 364 -40.63 -35.94 -29.01
N LEU A 365 -40.77 -35.14 -27.94
CA LEU A 365 -42.06 -34.76 -27.35
C LEU A 365 -42.95 -34.01 -28.35
N ALA A 366 -42.40 -33.08 -29.14
CA ALA A 366 -43.15 -32.41 -30.20
C ALA A 366 -43.64 -33.40 -31.27
N ALA A 367 -42.81 -34.37 -31.67
CA ALA A 367 -43.20 -35.42 -32.60
C ALA A 367 -44.24 -36.40 -32.00
N GLU A 368 -44.26 -36.61 -30.68
CA GLU A 368 -45.32 -37.34 -29.99
C GLU A 368 -46.62 -36.57 -29.92
N LEU A 369 -46.59 -35.27 -29.60
CA LEU A 369 -47.76 -34.40 -29.62
C LEU A 369 -48.40 -34.35 -31.03
N VAL A 370 -47.60 -34.22 -32.09
CA VAL A 370 -48.10 -34.31 -33.47
C VAL A 370 -48.69 -35.69 -33.78
N ARG A 371 -48.11 -36.79 -33.27
CA ARG A 371 -48.65 -38.15 -33.41
C ARG A 371 -49.90 -38.41 -32.55
N ALA A 372 -50.11 -37.66 -31.48
CA ALA A 372 -51.33 -37.70 -30.66
C ALA A 372 -52.44 -36.87 -31.33
N GLN A 373 -52.11 -35.66 -31.79
CA GLN A 373 -53.04 -34.76 -32.47
C GLN A 373 -53.54 -35.34 -33.81
N ARG A 374 -52.69 -36.05 -34.56
CA ARG A 374 -53.12 -36.84 -35.74
C ARG A 374 -54.01 -38.03 -35.40
N ARG A 375 -53.97 -38.56 -34.17
CA ARG A 375 -54.88 -39.63 -33.71
C ARG A 375 -56.21 -39.06 -33.22
N GLY A 376 -56.20 -37.90 -32.56
CA GLY A 376 -57.41 -37.20 -32.11
C GLY A 376 -58.22 -36.51 -33.22
N ASN A 377 -57.60 -36.21 -34.38
CA ASN A 377 -58.29 -35.68 -35.57
C ASN A 377 -58.63 -36.77 -36.61
N GLY A 378 -58.58 -38.05 -36.23
CA GLY A 378 -58.86 -39.20 -37.09
C GLY A 378 -60.14 -39.99 -36.73
N GLU A 379 -60.87 -39.51 -35.72
CA GLU A 379 -62.24 -39.90 -35.36
C GLU A 379 -63.21 -38.78 -35.74
#